data_AF-A0A1H4MJQ3-F1
#
_entry.id   AF-A0A1H4MJQ3-F1
#
_cell.length_a   1.000
_cell.length_b   1.000
_cell.length_c   1.000
_cell.angle_alpha   90.00
_cell.angle_beta   90.00
_cell.angle_gamma   90.00
#
_symmetry.space_group_name_H-M   'P 1'
#
loop_
_entity.id
_entity.type
_entity.pdbx_description
1 polymer ?
#
loop_
_entity_poly.entity_id
_entity_poly.type
_entity_poly.pdbx_seq_one_letter_code
_entity_poly.pdbx_strand_id
1 'polypeptide(L)'
;MTLTAKTLLIFALTLPAYAQREVAPTDFVQPTAKDIVIGGNDLSKDVTCTNGNSVYVEGQHNEVQVHGSCGSVRVQGNRNFVWVDHFTTVPVEGNDNTVFVSDIKTQYSSRGEGNRFEKSKH
;
A
#
# COMPACT_ATOMS: atom_id res chain seq x y z
N MET A 1 -36.48 16.83 -14.45
CA MET A 1 -35.07 17.25 -14.31
C MET A 1 -34.23 15.99 -14.24
N THR A 2 -33.70 15.53 -15.36
CA THR A 2 -32.88 14.31 -15.47
C THR A 2 -31.45 14.74 -15.71
N LEU A 3 -30.57 14.54 -14.73
CA LEU A 3 -29.13 14.74 -14.89
C LEU A 3 -28.54 13.55 -15.66
N THR A 4 -28.16 13.76 -16.91
CA THR A 4 -27.28 12.85 -17.67
C THR A 4 -25.83 13.27 -17.43
N ALA A 5 -25.10 12.49 -16.63
CA ALA A 5 -23.67 12.67 -16.44
C ALA A 5 -22.93 12.30 -17.75
N LYS A 6 -22.26 13.28 -18.35
CA LYS A 6 -21.51 13.16 -19.59
C LYS A 6 -20.13 12.61 -19.26
N THR A 7 -19.87 11.37 -19.68
CA THR A 7 -18.59 10.66 -19.52
C THR A 7 -17.43 11.47 -20.10
N LEU A 8 -16.45 11.80 -19.27
CA LEU A 8 -15.18 12.42 -19.68
C LEU A 8 -14.18 11.29 -19.96
N LEU A 9 -13.90 11.00 -21.24
CA LEU A 9 -12.80 10.11 -21.63
C LEU A 9 -11.47 10.85 -21.45
N ILE A 10 -10.60 10.35 -20.57
CA ILE A 10 -9.21 10.78 -20.46
C ILE A 10 -8.33 9.68 -21.06
N PHE A 11 -7.63 10.00 -22.16
CA PHE A 11 -6.56 9.16 -22.73
C PHE A 11 -5.31 9.29 -21.85
N ALA A 12 -4.91 8.19 -21.20
CA ALA A 12 -3.75 8.17 -20.31
C ALA A 12 -2.48 7.71 -21.05
N LEU A 13 -1.42 8.52 -20.95
CA LEU A 13 -0.04 8.14 -21.30
C LEU A 13 0.41 6.97 -20.44
N THR A 14 0.74 5.84 -21.07
CA THR A 14 1.14 4.61 -20.35
C THR A 14 2.63 4.66 -19.98
N LEU A 15 2.94 5.21 -18.82
CA LEU A 15 4.15 4.82 -18.10
C LEU A 15 3.95 3.36 -17.59
N PRO A 16 5.01 2.55 -17.41
CA PRO A 16 4.87 1.22 -16.81
C PRO A 16 4.51 1.41 -15.33
N ALA A 17 3.23 1.65 -15.10
CA ALA A 17 2.67 1.97 -13.82
C ALA A 17 2.36 0.66 -13.11
N TYR A 18 2.94 0.47 -11.93
CA TYR A 18 2.30 -0.36 -10.90
C TYR A 18 0.80 0.00 -10.92
N ALA A 19 -0.04 -1.01 -11.07
CA ALA A 19 -1.43 -0.78 -11.44
C ALA A 19 -2.20 -0.32 -10.20
N GLN A 20 -2.54 0.97 -10.14
CA GLN A 20 -3.56 1.45 -9.22
C GLN A 20 -4.84 0.69 -9.50
N ARG A 21 -5.40 0.04 -8.48
CA ARG A 21 -6.70 -0.62 -8.53
C ARG A 21 -7.72 0.12 -7.70
N GLU A 22 -8.99 -0.16 -7.94
CA GLU A 22 -10.06 0.30 -7.07
C GLU A 22 -9.92 -0.28 -5.66
N VAL A 23 -10.37 0.49 -4.68
CA VAL A 23 -10.41 0.08 -3.28
C VAL A 23 -11.40 -1.08 -3.12
N ALA A 24 -10.91 -2.25 -2.73
CA ALA A 24 -11.72 -3.43 -2.48
C ALA A 24 -12.21 -3.48 -1.02
N PRO A 25 -13.37 -4.11 -0.73
CA PRO A 25 -13.85 -4.28 0.65
C PRO A 25 -12.86 -5.03 1.54
N THR A 26 -12.08 -5.95 0.96
CA THR A 26 -11.07 -6.76 1.64
C THR A 26 -9.77 -6.02 1.92
N ASP A 27 -9.60 -4.81 1.36
CA ASP A 27 -8.37 -4.07 1.57
C ASP A 27 -8.22 -3.72 3.04
N PHE A 28 -9.27 -3.23 3.70
CA PHE A 28 -9.22 -2.60 5.04
C PHE A 28 -9.71 -3.51 6.18
N VAL A 29 -9.37 -4.80 6.08
CA VAL A 29 -9.72 -5.80 7.11
C VAL A 29 -8.73 -5.73 8.26
N GLN A 30 -9.24 -5.90 9.49
CA GLN A 30 -8.44 -5.93 10.71
C GLN A 30 -7.42 -7.10 10.72
N PRO A 31 -6.25 -6.91 11.36
CA PRO A 31 -5.25 -7.98 11.48
C PRO A 31 -5.76 -9.16 12.31
N THR A 32 -5.31 -10.35 11.96
CA THR A 32 -5.53 -11.59 12.72
C THR A 32 -4.31 -11.97 13.54
N ALA A 33 -4.42 -12.99 14.40
CA ALA A 33 -3.30 -13.46 15.23
C ALA A 33 -2.09 -14.00 14.43
N LYS A 34 -2.24 -14.26 13.13
CA LYS A 34 -1.17 -14.72 12.24
C LYS A 34 -0.42 -13.58 11.57
N ASP A 35 -1.00 -12.39 11.57
CA ASP A 35 -0.45 -11.22 10.89
C ASP A 35 0.60 -10.52 11.75
N ILE A 36 1.51 -9.84 11.08
CA ILE A 36 2.55 -9.05 11.73
C ILE A 36 2.02 -7.63 11.85
N VAL A 37 1.91 -7.12 13.08
CA VAL A 37 1.44 -5.75 13.35
C VAL A 37 2.58 -4.91 13.88
N ILE A 38 2.89 -3.83 13.15
CA ILE A 38 3.84 -2.79 13.51
C ILE A 38 3.02 -1.55 13.86
N GLY A 39 2.58 -1.48 15.12
CA GLY A 39 1.81 -0.37 15.65
C GLY A 39 2.67 0.59 16.46
N GLY A 40 2.55 1.89 16.19
CA GLY A 40 3.24 2.95 16.93
C GLY A 40 3.66 4.09 16.03
N ASN A 41 4.46 5.01 16.57
CA ASN A 41 4.98 6.14 15.81
C ASN A 41 6.51 6.16 15.87
N ASP A 42 7.12 6.76 14.85
CA ASP A 42 8.56 7.02 14.76
C ASP A 42 9.40 5.73 14.91
N LEU A 43 8.86 4.59 14.46
CA LEU A 43 9.53 3.30 14.51
C LEU A 43 10.37 3.05 13.26
N SER A 44 11.52 2.41 13.44
CA SER A 44 12.29 1.80 12.35
C SER A 44 12.29 0.28 12.53
N LYS A 45 11.78 -0.45 11.54
CA LYS A 45 11.62 -1.92 11.59
C LYS A 45 12.00 -2.59 10.28
N ASP A 46 12.53 -3.79 10.43
CA ASP A 46 12.79 -4.74 9.36
C ASP A 46 11.97 -6.01 9.70
N VAL A 47 11.10 -6.42 8.78
CA VAL A 47 10.23 -7.57 8.97
C VAL A 47 10.28 -8.49 7.76
N THR A 48 10.36 -9.79 8.03
CA THR A 48 10.20 -10.83 7.01
C THR A 48 8.88 -11.54 7.23
N CYS A 49 8.04 -11.57 6.21
CA CYS A 49 6.81 -12.37 6.23
C CYS A 49 7.00 -13.68 5.47
N THR A 50 6.35 -14.71 5.98
CA THR A 50 6.32 -16.04 5.36
C THR A 50 4.90 -16.60 5.42
N ASN A 51 4.63 -17.65 4.63
CA ASN A 51 3.36 -18.39 4.65
C ASN A 51 2.11 -17.56 4.34
N GLY A 52 2.25 -16.45 3.60
CA GLY A 52 1.12 -15.62 3.18
C GLY A 52 0.51 -14.75 4.27
N ASN A 53 1.15 -14.65 5.44
CA ASN A 53 0.74 -13.69 6.48
C ASN A 53 0.79 -12.26 5.92
N SER A 54 -0.09 -11.39 6.42
CA SER A 54 -0.06 -9.97 6.06
C SER A 54 0.75 -9.16 7.06
N VAL A 55 1.26 -8.02 6.60
CA VAL A 55 1.97 -7.05 7.44
C VAL A 55 1.14 -5.78 7.53
N TYR A 56 0.94 -5.31 8.75
CA TYR A 56 0.20 -4.08 9.06
C TYR A 56 1.17 -3.05 9.62
N VAL A 57 1.31 -1.93 8.93
CA VAL A 57 2.08 -0.76 9.38
C VAL A 57 1.08 0.30 9.81
N GLU A 58 0.99 0.56 11.11
CA GLU A 58 -0.01 1.42 11.70
C GLU A 58 0.61 2.54 12.53
N GLY A 59 0.17 3.77 12.28
CA GLY A 59 0.59 4.96 13.02
C GLY A 59 1.29 6.00 12.15
N GLN A 60 2.31 6.65 12.69
CA GLN A 60 2.91 7.84 12.06
C GLN A 60 4.42 7.78 11.97
N HIS A 61 4.98 8.28 10.86
CA HIS A 61 6.44 8.37 10.65
C HIS A 61 7.21 7.07 10.85
N ASN A 62 6.60 5.92 10.54
CA ASN A 62 7.33 4.66 10.61
C ASN A 62 8.15 4.44 9.34
N GLU A 63 9.33 3.87 9.48
CA GLU A 63 10.20 3.39 8.42
C GLU A 63 10.24 1.85 8.49
N VAL A 64 9.66 1.18 7.51
CA VAL A 64 9.50 -0.28 7.55
C VAL A 64 10.01 -0.93 6.27
N GLN A 65 10.97 -1.83 6.39
CA GLN A 65 11.37 -2.73 5.32
C GLN A 65 10.63 -4.07 5.46
N VAL A 66 9.94 -4.48 4.40
CA VAL A 66 9.15 -5.72 4.35
C VAL A 66 9.71 -6.66 3.30
N HIS A 67 10.20 -7.80 3.76
CA HIS A 67 10.84 -8.82 2.95
C HIS A 67 9.98 -10.09 2.83
N GLY A 68 10.21 -10.86 1.77
CA GLY A 68 9.59 -12.17 1.54
C GLY A 68 8.26 -12.11 0.79
N SER A 69 7.48 -13.20 0.87
CA SER A 69 6.20 -13.35 0.19
C SER A 69 5.02 -13.24 1.16
N CYS A 70 4.56 -12.01 1.39
CA CYS A 70 3.39 -11.72 2.22
C CYS A 70 2.12 -11.91 1.39
N GLY A 71 1.00 -12.14 2.08
CA GLY A 71 -0.33 -12.03 1.46
C GLY A 71 -0.63 -10.59 1.03
N SER A 72 -0.41 -9.64 1.94
CA SER A 72 -0.55 -8.20 1.69
C SER A 72 0.35 -7.38 2.61
N VAL A 73 0.67 -6.15 2.20
CA VAL A 73 1.27 -5.14 3.07
C VAL A 73 0.30 -3.98 3.17
N ARG A 74 -0.19 -3.74 4.37
CA ARG A 74 -1.23 -2.76 4.63
C ARG A 74 -0.65 -1.60 5.43
N VAL A 75 -0.83 -0.39 4.92
CA VAL A 75 -0.33 0.84 5.55
C VAL A 75 -1.51 1.68 6.00
N GLN A 76 -1.53 2.05 7.28
CA GLN A 76 -2.57 2.87 7.88
C GLN A 76 -1.97 3.98 8.73
N GLY A 77 -2.35 5.23 8.44
CA GLY A 77 -1.91 6.40 9.19
C GLY A 77 -1.18 7.41 8.30
N ASN A 78 -0.18 8.10 8.85
CA ASN A 78 0.38 9.27 8.18
C ASN A 78 1.90 9.24 8.05
N ARG A 79 2.42 9.64 6.90
CA ARG A 79 3.86 9.83 6.65
C ARG A 79 4.72 8.60 6.96
N ASN A 80 4.20 7.40 6.69
CA ASN A 80 5.00 6.18 6.79
C ASN A 80 5.80 5.97 5.49
N PHE A 81 7.01 5.43 5.62
CA PHE A 81 7.88 5.02 4.53
C PHE A 81 8.03 3.50 4.57
N VAL A 82 7.55 2.83 3.53
CA VAL A 82 7.49 1.36 3.50
C VAL A 82 8.16 0.83 2.25
N TRP A 83 9.19 0.00 2.41
CA TRP A 83 9.87 -0.69 1.31
C TRP A 83 9.38 -2.11 1.21
N VAL A 84 9.03 -2.53 0.00
CA VAL A 84 8.36 -3.80 -0.23
C VAL A 84 9.00 -4.55 -1.41
N ASP A 85 9.62 -5.71 -1.15
CA ASP A 85 10.31 -6.54 -2.13
C ASP A 85 9.36 -7.17 -3.18
N HIS A 86 8.43 -8.03 -2.77
CA HIS A 86 7.60 -8.83 -3.67
C HIS A 86 6.17 -9.03 -3.17
N PHE A 87 5.18 -8.33 -3.75
CA PHE A 87 3.78 -8.42 -3.29
C PHE A 87 2.73 -8.30 -4.38
N THR A 88 1.59 -8.95 -4.13
CA THR A 88 0.40 -8.88 -4.96
C THR A 88 -0.40 -7.61 -4.74
N THR A 89 -0.46 -7.09 -3.51
CA THR A 89 -1.33 -5.97 -3.15
C THR A 89 -0.80 -5.14 -1.98
N VAL A 90 -0.82 -3.81 -2.13
CA VAL A 90 -0.54 -2.85 -1.06
C VAL A 90 -1.68 -1.86 -0.87
N PRO A 91 -2.59 -2.08 0.09
CA PRO A 91 -3.59 -1.10 0.45
C PRO A 91 -3.04 -0.03 1.39
N VAL A 92 -3.31 1.24 1.09
CA VAL A 92 -2.87 2.39 1.89
C VAL A 92 -4.08 3.22 2.31
N GLU A 93 -4.21 3.54 3.59
CA GLU A 93 -5.18 4.51 4.11
C GLU A 93 -4.53 5.55 5.02
N GLY A 94 -4.93 6.80 4.83
CA GLY A 94 -4.40 7.97 5.53
C GLY A 94 -3.59 8.84 4.57
N ASN A 95 -2.70 9.66 5.10
CA ASN A 95 -2.12 10.76 4.32
C ASN A 95 -0.59 10.70 4.22
N ASP A 96 -0.07 11.14 3.09
CA ASP A 96 1.37 11.35 2.85
C ASP A 96 2.26 10.11 3.05
N ASN A 97 1.71 8.90 2.92
CA ASN A 97 2.51 7.67 3.00
C ASN A 97 3.29 7.46 1.69
N THR A 98 4.52 6.94 1.79
CA THR A 98 5.34 6.60 0.63
C THR A 98 5.66 5.11 0.66
N VAL A 99 5.24 4.39 -0.38
CA VAL A 99 5.55 2.97 -0.53
C VAL A 99 6.52 2.80 -1.69
N PHE A 100 7.67 2.17 -1.43
CA PHE A 100 8.66 1.81 -2.42
C PHE A 100 8.48 0.36 -2.84
N VAL A 101 8.09 0.12 -4.09
CA VAL A 101 7.76 -1.19 -4.65
C VAL A 101 8.85 -1.67 -5.61
N SER A 102 9.35 -2.90 -5.41
CA SER A 102 10.34 -3.49 -6.32
C SER A 102 9.69 -4.26 -7.49
N ASP A 103 8.54 -4.93 -7.27
CA ASP A 103 7.86 -5.74 -8.30
C ASP A 103 6.79 -4.97 -9.08
N ILE A 104 6.98 -4.81 -10.40
CA ILE A 104 6.06 -4.11 -11.32
C ILE A 104 4.63 -4.68 -11.35
N LYS A 105 4.43 -5.92 -10.88
CA LYS A 105 3.11 -6.56 -10.80
C LYS A 105 2.34 -6.19 -9.54
N THR A 106 2.96 -5.51 -8.57
CA THR A 106 2.29 -5.05 -7.36
C THR A 106 1.13 -4.13 -7.73
N GLN A 107 -0.06 -4.49 -7.26
CA GLN A 107 -1.24 -3.64 -7.33
C GLN A 107 -1.34 -2.84 -6.04
N TYR A 108 -1.87 -1.63 -6.11
CA TYR A 108 -2.11 -0.84 -4.91
C TYR A 108 -3.47 -0.17 -4.95
N SER A 109 -4.02 0.05 -3.77
CA SER A 109 -5.19 0.90 -3.56
C SER A 109 -4.83 1.94 -2.52
N SER A 110 -5.39 3.13 -2.68
CA SER A 110 -5.07 4.27 -1.83
C SER A 110 -6.35 5.01 -1.46
N ARG A 111 -6.50 5.31 -0.17
CA ARG A 111 -7.53 6.20 0.37
C ARG A 111 -6.85 7.30 1.19
N GLY A 112 -7.29 8.54 1.02
CA GLY A 112 -6.66 9.72 1.61
C GLY A 112 -5.84 10.51 0.60
N GLU A 113 -5.04 11.46 1.07
CA GLU A 113 -4.34 12.43 0.23
C GLU A 113 -2.82 12.26 0.31
N GLY A 114 -2.10 12.62 -0.76
CA GLY A 114 -0.62 12.69 -0.74
C GLY A 114 0.13 11.36 -0.71
N ASN A 115 -0.56 10.22 -0.71
CA ASN A 115 0.08 8.90 -0.76
C ASN A 115 0.80 8.69 -2.11
N ARG A 116 2.02 8.17 -2.06
CA ARG A 116 2.87 7.92 -3.23
C ARG A 116 3.33 6.47 -3.29
N PHE A 117 3.40 5.96 -4.51
CA PHE A 117 3.97 4.66 -4.82
C PHE A 117 5.13 4.87 -5.79
N GLU A 118 6.32 4.55 -5.33
CA GLU A 118 7.57 4.81 -6.05
C GLU A 118 8.29 3.50 -6.32
N LYS A 119 9.05 3.42 -7.41
CA LYS A 119 9.90 2.26 -7.66
C LYS A 119 11.02 2.21 -6.62
N SER A 120 11.26 1.05 -6.01
CA SER A 120 12.45 0.88 -5.15
C SER A 120 13.72 1.09 -5.96
N LYS A 121 14.68 1.85 -5.40
CA LYS A 121 15.99 2.11 -6.02
C LYS A 121 17.04 1.04 -5.68
N HIS A 122 16.68 0.08 -4.84
CA HIS A 122 17.51 -1.03 -4.40
C HIS A 122 16.72 -2.33 -4.55
#